data_AF-A0AB34Q837-F1
#
_entry.id   AF-A0AB34Q837-F1
#
_cell.length_a   1.000
_cell.length_b   1.000
_cell.length_c   1.000
_cell.angle_alpha   90.00
_cell.angle_beta   90.00
_cell.angle_gamma   90.00
#
_symmetry.space_group_name_H-M   'P 1'
#
loop_
_entity.id
_entity.type
_entity.pdbx_description
1 polymer ?
#
loop_
_entity_poly.entity_id
_entity_poly.type
_entity_poly.pdbx_seq_one_letter_code
_entity_poly.pdbx_strand_id
1 'polypeptide(L)'
;MTVGKHDLHRAPFLSLAVLAVMSLGGCAATPPAADHLIEGPVRLGEMAAVDGPRVRPDRVVEDSRCPADVRCIVEGRLIVSATVLGGGWSKQVDLTLGIPVPIADGMLTLVDATPAPIAPETAARSAARFTFTFQGGR
;
A
#
# COMPACT_ATOMS: atom_id res chain seq x y z
N MET A 1 72.94 -38.64 -7.28
CA MET A 1 73.73 -39.52 -6.39
C MET A 1 73.78 -38.80 -5.05
N THR A 2 72.93 -39.22 -4.08
CA THR A 2 73.32 -39.78 -2.76
C THR A 2 73.97 -38.71 -1.87
N VAL A 3 73.46 -38.29 -0.71
CA VAL A 3 72.96 -38.98 0.50
C VAL A 3 72.58 -37.83 1.47
N GLY A 4 71.39 -37.75 2.05
CA GLY A 4 71.02 -38.31 3.36
C GLY A 4 70.85 -37.15 4.37
N LYS A 5 69.67 -36.80 4.94
CA LYS A 5 68.81 -37.56 5.88
C LYS A 5 69.64 -38.19 7.01
N HIS A 6 69.43 -37.98 8.30
CA HIS A 6 68.50 -37.26 9.18
C HIS A 6 69.20 -37.16 10.55
N ASP A 7 68.78 -36.30 11.47
CA ASP A 7 68.28 -36.74 12.79
C ASP A 7 67.73 -35.50 13.57
N LEU A 8 66.43 -35.38 13.92
CA LEU A 8 65.63 -36.16 14.90
C LEU A 8 66.09 -35.80 16.34
N HIS A 9 65.34 -35.26 17.31
CA HIS A 9 63.92 -35.22 17.69
C HIS A 9 63.75 -34.09 18.73
N ARG A 10 62.60 -33.39 18.76
CA ARG A 10 61.75 -33.34 19.98
C ARG A 10 60.34 -32.84 19.65
N ALA A 11 59.39 -33.72 19.91
CA ALA A 11 57.94 -33.56 19.80
C ALA A 11 57.39 -32.55 20.85
N PRO A 12 56.07 -32.51 21.12
CA PRO A 12 54.93 -32.20 20.26
C PRO A 12 54.15 -31.03 20.90
N PHE A 13 53.98 -29.90 20.23
CA PHE A 13 53.06 -28.86 20.75
C PHE A 13 51.69 -29.01 20.09
N LEU A 14 50.95 -29.97 20.64
CA LEU A 14 49.50 -29.99 20.60
C LEU A 14 49.01 -28.69 21.25
N SER A 15 48.48 -27.74 20.48
CA SER A 15 47.75 -26.58 21.00
C SER A 15 46.62 -26.20 20.04
N LEU A 16 45.51 -26.87 20.32
CA LEU A 16 44.12 -26.50 20.09
C LEU A 16 43.88 -24.96 20.17
N ALA A 17 43.38 -24.33 19.11
CA ALA A 17 42.58 -23.09 19.16
C ALA A 17 41.99 -22.80 17.76
N VAL A 18 40.81 -23.32 17.43
CA VAL A 18 39.49 -22.70 17.70
C VAL A 18 39.23 -21.45 16.85
N LEU A 19 38.32 -21.64 15.89
CA LEU A 19 37.27 -20.73 15.39
C LEU A 19 37.62 -19.28 15.02
N ALA A 20 37.37 -18.95 13.75
CA ALA A 20 36.60 -17.75 13.39
C ALA A 20 36.09 -17.85 11.93
N VAL A 21 35.11 -18.73 11.66
CA VAL A 21 34.22 -18.51 10.50
C VAL A 21 33.27 -17.39 10.92
N MET A 22 33.66 -16.15 10.63
CA MET A 22 32.81 -14.97 10.79
C MET A 22 31.77 -15.01 9.67
N SER A 23 30.67 -15.73 9.89
CA SER A 23 29.46 -15.59 9.08
C SER A 23 28.86 -14.22 9.39
N LEU A 24 29.04 -13.26 8.47
CA LEU A 24 28.30 -12.00 8.51
C LEU A 24 26.82 -12.29 8.25
N GLY A 25 26.05 -12.48 9.32
CA GLY A 25 24.60 -12.44 9.27
C GLY A 25 24.16 -11.01 9.01
N GLY A 26 23.84 -10.68 7.76
CA GLY A 26 23.18 -9.43 7.42
C GLY A 26 21.74 -9.44 7.92
N CYS A 27 21.38 -8.55 8.84
CA CYS A 27 19.99 -8.24 9.12
C CYS A 27 19.41 -7.51 7.91
N ALA A 28 18.63 -8.21 7.08
CA ALA A 28 17.76 -7.55 6.12
C ALA A 28 16.64 -6.86 6.93
N ALA A 29 16.81 -5.56 7.19
CA ALA A 29 15.72 -4.73 7.66
C ALA A 29 14.75 -4.55 6.49
N THR A 30 13.67 -5.32 6.47
CA THR A 30 12.56 -5.08 5.56
C THR A 30 11.99 -3.71 5.91
N PRO A 31 12.06 -2.69 5.04
CA PRO A 31 11.37 -1.45 5.33
C PRO A 31 9.88 -1.78 5.54
N PRO A 32 9.21 -1.16 6.54
CA PRO A 32 7.77 -1.28 6.65
C PRO A 32 7.18 -0.95 5.28
N ALA A 33 6.22 -1.75 4.81
CA ALA A 33 5.58 -1.53 3.53
C ALA A 33 5.26 -0.04 3.43
N ALA A 34 6.03 0.69 2.61
CA ALA A 34 5.72 2.07 2.33
C ALA A 34 4.30 1.99 1.80
N ASP A 35 3.38 2.62 2.50
CA ASP A 35 2.02 2.84 2.04
C ASP A 35 2.21 3.54 0.69
N HIS A 36 2.21 2.76 -0.39
CA HIS A 36 2.71 3.22 -1.67
C HIS A 36 1.72 4.28 -2.10
N LEU A 37 2.14 5.54 -2.03
CA LEU A 37 1.28 6.64 -2.45
C LEU A 37 1.15 6.53 -3.95
N ILE A 38 -0.04 6.15 -4.39
CA ILE A 38 -0.35 5.99 -5.80
C ILE A 38 -0.93 7.32 -6.27
N GLU A 39 -0.29 7.90 -7.27
CA GLU A 39 -0.87 8.99 -8.06
C GLU A 39 -1.78 8.35 -9.11
N GLY A 40 -3.09 8.31 -8.83
CA GLY A 40 -4.09 7.77 -9.75
C GLY A 40 -5.16 6.90 -9.08
N PRO A 41 -5.88 6.08 -9.87
CA PRO A 41 -6.97 5.26 -9.34
C PRO A 41 -6.46 4.17 -8.39
N VAL A 42 -6.91 4.20 -7.14
CA VAL A 42 -6.50 3.27 -6.08
C VAL A 42 -7.54 2.20 -5.80
N ARG A 43 -7.12 1.03 -5.31
CA ARG A 43 -8.01 -0.03 -4.83
C ARG A 43 -8.47 0.25 -3.40
N LEU A 44 -9.43 -0.53 -2.93
CA LEU A 44 -9.76 -0.58 -1.51
C LEU A 44 -8.51 -0.91 -0.68
N GLY A 45 -8.27 -0.12 0.35
CA GLY A 45 -7.13 -0.25 1.26
C GLY A 45 -5.83 0.38 0.76
N GLU A 46 -5.73 0.78 -0.51
CA GLU A 46 -4.56 1.50 -1.04
C GLU A 46 -4.69 3.00 -0.77
N MET A 47 -3.54 3.66 -0.57
CA MET A 47 -3.49 5.08 -0.23
C MET A 47 -3.19 5.94 -1.47
N ALA A 48 -4.12 6.85 -1.77
CA ALA A 48 -3.93 7.90 -2.77
C ALA A 48 -3.40 9.17 -2.12
N ALA A 49 -2.40 9.81 -2.72
CA ALA A 49 -2.05 11.19 -2.39
C ALA A 49 -2.76 12.13 -3.37
N VAL A 50 -3.47 13.14 -2.87
CA VAL A 50 -4.25 14.07 -3.71
C VAL A 50 -4.00 15.51 -3.29
N ASP A 51 -2.90 16.09 -3.79
CA ASP A 51 -2.57 17.53 -3.63
C ASP A 51 -2.81 18.10 -2.22
N GLY A 52 -2.42 17.34 -1.19
CA GLY A 52 -2.61 17.72 0.21
C GLY A 52 -2.86 16.50 1.09
N PRO A 53 -4.13 16.09 1.30
CA PRO A 53 -4.44 14.92 2.10
C PRO A 53 -4.06 13.60 1.39
N ARG A 54 -3.92 12.55 2.20
CA ARG A 54 -3.92 11.16 1.75
C ARG A 54 -5.30 10.55 1.98
N VAL A 55 -5.77 9.76 1.03
CA VAL A 55 -7.11 9.18 1.06
C VAL A 55 -7.01 7.67 0.83
N ARG A 56 -7.60 6.90 1.73
CA ARG A 56 -7.76 5.45 1.60
C ARG A 56 -9.23 5.11 1.48
N PRO A 57 -9.72 4.59 0.35
CA PRO A 57 -11.06 4.01 0.31
C PRO A 57 -11.07 2.70 1.10
N ASP A 58 -11.91 2.63 2.13
CA ASP A 58 -11.97 1.48 3.03
C ASP A 58 -12.99 0.45 2.55
N ARG A 59 -14.17 0.91 2.10
CA ARG A 59 -15.25 0.04 1.58
C ARG A 59 -16.25 0.80 0.72
N VAL A 60 -16.94 0.06 -0.15
CA VAL A 60 -18.16 0.54 -0.82
C VAL A 60 -19.33 0.40 0.16
N VAL A 61 -19.98 1.51 0.47
CA VAL A 61 -21.18 1.56 1.33
C VAL A 61 -22.42 1.26 0.50
N GLU A 62 -22.50 1.82 -0.69
CA GLU A 62 -23.60 1.62 -1.63
C GLU A 62 -23.08 1.76 -3.06
N ASP A 63 -23.50 0.88 -3.97
CA ASP A 63 -23.40 1.11 -5.40
C ASP A 63 -24.72 0.71 -6.06
N SER A 64 -25.55 1.71 -6.34
CA SER A 64 -26.81 1.59 -7.05
C SER A 64 -26.71 2.14 -8.48
N ARG A 65 -25.49 2.42 -8.97
CA ARG A 65 -25.27 2.96 -10.33
C ARG A 65 -25.85 2.03 -11.37
N CYS A 66 -26.47 2.62 -12.39
CA CYS A 66 -27.08 1.86 -13.47
C CYS A 66 -25.99 1.22 -14.36
N PRO A 67 -26.03 -0.10 -14.60
CA PRO A 67 -25.17 -0.73 -15.61
C PRO A 67 -25.38 -0.11 -17.01
N ALA A 68 -24.32 -0.09 -17.81
CA ALA A 68 -24.35 0.51 -19.15
C ALA A 68 -25.32 -0.17 -20.13
N ASP A 69 -25.64 -1.44 -19.90
CA ASP A 69 -26.52 -2.29 -20.70
C ASP A 69 -27.96 -2.37 -20.16
N VAL A 70 -28.29 -1.60 -19.11
CA VAL A 70 -29.60 -1.64 -18.43
C VAL A 70 -30.28 -0.28 -18.48
N ARG A 71 -31.61 -0.27 -18.59
CA ARG A 71 -32.43 0.94 -18.43
C ARG A 71 -32.98 1.02 -17.00
N CYS A 72 -32.33 1.81 -16.15
CA CYS A 72 -32.82 2.08 -14.81
C CYS A 72 -33.85 3.21 -14.79
N ILE A 73 -34.82 3.11 -13.88
CA ILE A 73 -35.91 4.09 -13.71
C ILE A 73 -35.56 5.13 -12.62
N VAL A 74 -34.62 4.80 -11.73
CA VAL A 74 -34.19 5.62 -10.59
C VAL A 74 -32.74 6.05 -10.78
N GLU A 75 -32.38 7.24 -10.30
CA GLU A 75 -30.99 7.68 -10.21
C GLU A 75 -30.23 6.86 -9.17
N GLY A 76 -29.23 6.13 -9.65
CA GLY A 76 -28.29 5.40 -8.80
C GLY A 76 -27.20 6.32 -8.24
N ARG A 77 -26.55 5.87 -7.16
CA ARG A 77 -25.38 6.55 -6.59
C ARG A 77 -24.32 5.55 -6.17
N LEU A 78 -23.10 6.05 -5.99
CA LEU A 78 -22.02 5.33 -5.36
C LEU A 78 -21.61 6.10 -4.10
N ILE A 79 -21.58 5.40 -2.97
CA ILE A 79 -21.06 5.91 -1.70
C ILE A 79 -19.89 5.04 -1.26
N VAL A 80 -18.74 5.65 -1.01
CA VAL A 80 -17.52 4.99 -0.54
C VAL A 80 -17.11 5.57 0.79
N SER A 81 -16.90 4.72 1.79
CA SER A 81 -16.31 5.13 3.06
C SER A 81 -14.80 5.18 2.91
N ALA A 82 -14.19 6.31 3.25
CA ALA A 82 -12.76 6.54 3.10
C ALA A 82 -12.16 7.14 4.37
N THR A 83 -10.94 6.71 4.70
CA THR A 83 -10.11 7.34 5.72
C THR A 83 -9.24 8.41 5.07
N VAL A 84 -9.34 9.65 5.54
CA VAL A 84 -8.57 10.80 5.06
C VAL A 84 -7.58 11.22 6.12
N LEU A 85 -6.31 11.40 5.74
CA LEU A 85 -5.21 11.77 6.62
C LEU A 85 -4.55 13.05 6.12
N GLY A 86 -4.26 13.99 7.02
CA GLY A 86 -3.52 15.21 6.70
C GLY A 86 -2.97 15.84 7.98
N GLY A 87 -1.83 16.52 7.93
CA GLY A 87 -1.34 17.35 9.05
C GLY A 87 -1.33 16.72 10.46
N GLY A 88 -1.20 15.40 10.58
CA GLY A 88 -1.26 14.67 11.85
C GLY A 88 -2.67 14.27 12.34
N TRP A 89 -3.73 14.65 11.62
CA TRP A 89 -5.10 14.20 11.88
C TRP A 89 -5.53 13.07 10.93
N SER A 90 -6.57 12.35 11.32
CA SER A 90 -7.24 11.33 10.53
C SER A 90 -8.75 11.40 10.76
N LYS A 91 -9.54 11.23 9.70
CA LYS A 91 -11.01 11.26 9.73
C LYS A 91 -11.59 10.27 8.74
N GLN A 92 -12.62 9.53 9.14
CA GLN A 92 -13.45 8.76 8.22
C GLN A 92 -14.57 9.64 7.64
N VAL A 93 -14.81 9.51 6.34
CA VAL A 93 -15.82 10.25 5.59
C VAL A 93 -16.48 9.35 4.55
N ASP A 94 -17.78 9.49 4.39
CA ASP A 94 -18.51 8.86 3.29
C ASP A 94 -18.57 9.84 2.11
N LEU A 95 -17.97 9.42 1.00
CA LEU A 95 -17.86 10.19 -0.23
C LEU A 95 -18.89 9.67 -1.23
N THR A 96 -19.80 10.54 -1.66
CA THR A 96 -20.70 10.24 -2.78
C THR A 96 -20.02 10.64 -4.09
N LEU A 97 -20.05 9.76 -5.10
CA LEU A 97 -19.43 10.02 -6.41
C LEU A 97 -19.91 11.36 -6.99
N GLY A 98 -18.97 12.23 -7.32
CA GLY A 98 -19.21 13.56 -7.88
C GLY A 98 -19.61 14.65 -6.88
N ILE A 99 -19.78 14.33 -5.59
CA ILE A 99 -20.20 15.31 -4.56
C ILE A 99 -18.99 15.74 -3.72
N PRO A 100 -18.59 17.03 -3.77
CA PRO A 100 -17.48 17.54 -2.97
C PRO A 100 -17.81 17.59 -1.48
N VAL A 101 -16.86 17.19 -0.64
CA VAL A 101 -16.97 17.23 0.83
C VAL A 101 -15.87 18.12 1.41
N PRO A 102 -16.19 19.04 2.34
CA PRO A 102 -15.19 19.87 2.99
C PRO A 102 -14.25 19.05 3.88
N ILE A 103 -12.95 19.20 3.65
CA ILE A 103 -11.87 18.55 4.40
C ILE A 103 -10.80 19.59 4.68
N ALA A 104 -10.55 19.87 5.96
CA ALA A 104 -9.66 20.95 6.41
C ALA A 104 -10.01 22.28 5.70
N ASP A 105 -9.14 22.75 4.83
CA ASP A 105 -9.21 24.00 4.07
C ASP A 105 -9.54 23.82 2.59
N GLY A 106 -9.97 22.63 2.18
CA GLY A 106 -10.33 22.33 0.79
C GLY A 106 -11.53 21.40 0.65
N MET A 107 -11.77 21.02 -0.61
CA MET A 107 -12.87 20.14 -1.01
C MET A 107 -12.30 18.85 -1.57
N LEU A 108 -12.65 17.72 -0.94
CA LEU A 108 -12.31 16.38 -1.41
C LEU A 108 -13.49 15.81 -2.20
N THR A 109 -13.24 15.26 -3.38
CA THR A 109 -14.27 14.65 -4.23
C THR A 109 -13.82 13.27 -4.68
N LEU A 110 -14.71 12.27 -4.58
CA LEU A 110 -14.61 11.03 -5.35
C LEU A 110 -15.07 11.34 -6.77
N VAL A 111 -14.16 11.41 -7.74
CA VAL A 111 -14.48 11.87 -9.11
C VAL A 111 -14.75 10.73 -10.08
N ASP A 112 -14.21 9.54 -9.80
CA ASP A 112 -14.43 8.37 -10.64
C ASP A 112 -14.35 7.08 -9.82
N ALA A 113 -15.07 6.05 -10.28
CA ALA A 113 -14.92 4.70 -9.79
C ALA A 113 -15.26 3.67 -10.87
N THR A 114 -14.34 2.74 -11.12
CA THR A 114 -14.51 1.72 -12.15
C THR A 114 -14.35 0.30 -11.58
N PRO A 115 -15.12 -0.69 -12.05
CA PRO A 115 -16.20 -0.60 -13.06
C PRO A 115 -17.49 0.03 -12.50
N ALA A 116 -18.47 0.30 -13.36
CA ALA A 116 -19.80 0.78 -12.99
C ALA A 116 -20.91 -0.20 -13.44
N PRO A 117 -21.74 -0.74 -12.51
CA PRO A 117 -21.55 -0.74 -11.05
C PRO A 117 -20.42 -1.70 -10.61
N ILE A 118 -20.00 -1.57 -9.35
CA ILE A 118 -19.13 -2.52 -8.67
C ILE A 118 -19.99 -3.71 -8.24
N ALA A 119 -19.83 -4.82 -8.93
CA ALA A 119 -20.61 -6.03 -8.68
C ALA A 119 -20.37 -6.58 -7.25
N PRO A 120 -21.38 -7.23 -6.63
CA PRO A 120 -21.36 -7.58 -5.22
C PRO A 120 -20.43 -8.76 -4.88
N GLU A 121 -19.81 -9.42 -5.85
CA GLU A 121 -18.79 -10.41 -5.60
C GLU A 121 -17.47 -9.79 -5.12
N THR A 122 -16.78 -10.50 -4.22
CA THR A 122 -15.52 -10.02 -3.61
C THR A 122 -14.44 -9.73 -4.64
N ALA A 123 -14.36 -10.51 -5.72
CA ALA A 123 -13.38 -10.31 -6.78
C ALA A 123 -13.58 -8.95 -7.47
N ALA A 124 -14.81 -8.59 -7.84
CA ALA A 124 -15.12 -7.30 -8.45
C ALA A 124 -14.86 -6.13 -7.50
N ARG A 125 -15.26 -6.24 -6.22
CA ARG A 125 -14.92 -5.22 -5.21
C ARG A 125 -13.42 -5.02 -5.05
N SER A 126 -12.65 -6.10 -5.07
CA SER A 126 -11.19 -6.00 -5.00
C SER A 126 -10.59 -5.36 -6.25
N ALA A 127 -11.19 -5.57 -7.43
CA ALA A 127 -10.74 -4.98 -8.68
C ALA A 127 -11.13 -3.49 -8.82
N ALA A 128 -12.06 -3.00 -7.98
CA ALA A 128 -12.55 -1.63 -8.03
C ALA A 128 -11.40 -0.63 -7.88
N ARG A 129 -11.48 0.44 -8.68
CA ARG A 129 -10.54 1.56 -8.68
C ARG A 129 -11.29 2.84 -8.38
N PHE A 130 -10.72 3.69 -7.54
CA PHE A 130 -11.31 4.94 -7.07
C PHE A 130 -10.34 6.09 -7.32
N THR A 131 -10.85 7.17 -7.91
CA THR A 131 -10.08 8.37 -8.21
C THR A 131 -10.60 9.53 -7.36
N PHE A 132 -9.68 10.22 -6.69
CA PHE A 132 -10.00 11.35 -5.82
C PHE A 132 -9.35 12.62 -6.35
N THR A 133 -9.94 13.76 -6.03
CA THR A 133 -9.33 15.07 -6.25
C THR A 133 -9.53 15.94 -5.02
N PHE A 134 -8.53 16.73 -4.67
CA PHE A 134 -8.62 17.73 -3.63
C PHE A 134 -8.40 19.12 -4.22
N GLN A 135 -9.22 20.08 -3.81
CA GLN A 135 -9.09 21.48 -4.20
C GLN A 135 -9.06 22.36 -2.96
N GLY A 136 -7.90 22.89 -2.59
CA GLY A 136 -7.66 23.69 -1.38
C GLY A 136 -6.17 23.78 -1.07
N GLY A 137 -5.77 24.19 0.14
CA GLY A 137 -4.36 24.10 0.56
C GLY A 137 -3.46 25.30 0.22
N ARG A 138 -4.02 26.47 -0.10
CA ARG A 138 -3.25 27.67 -0.49
C ARG A 138 -3.13 28.70 0.62
#